data_AF-A0A608MM68-F1
#
_entry.id   AF-A0A608MM68-F1
#
_cell.length_a   1.000
_cell.length_b   1.000
_cell.length_c   1.000
_cell.angle_alpha   90.00
_cell.angle_beta   90.00
_cell.angle_gamma   90.00
#
_symmetry.space_group_name_H-M   'P 1'
#
loop_
_entity.id
_entity.type
_entity.pdbx_description
1 polymer ?
#
loop_
_entity_poly.entity_id
_entity_poly.type
_entity_poly.pdbx_seq_one_letter_code
_entity_poly.pdbx_strand_id
1 'polypeptide(L)'
;MFTFCFELNTKMKKFKKHCIGCDKKMKNPTKEHFWPKWLIKHTKMEKHKIAWFNGKRIPPLTATIPLCAECNSELGGKLEDPMKNLLIDIESGKGISDNEAEVFIRWAWKMEGFSWRLVLPDGNYSSVYTVKDRVLKKIDQIRGELVLAIALVEDAYEGREYLPMGLCNFNEVNAIIVSGVIGHVAFIVLTEDQIGKLPINYSYYRLNPLRDNLGDAKLFYPAVGFKTFRQAQNLTRDAAQLISYSLDKEKGDIFKQIEREENGNVIVY
;
A
#
# COMPACT_ATOMS: atom_id res chain seq x y z
N MET A 1 16.01 -1.98 8.28
CA MET A 1 15.84 -0.78 7.44
C MET A 1 14.62 -1.00 6.55
N PHE A 2 13.47 -0.49 6.97
CA PHE A 2 12.22 -0.57 6.22
C PHE A 2 11.92 0.80 5.63
N THR A 3 11.94 0.89 4.32
CA THR A 3 11.16 1.94 3.64
C THR A 3 10.57 1.36 2.37
N PHE A 4 11.31 0.46 1.72
CA PHE A 4 10.83 -0.49 0.73
C PHE A 4 11.64 -1.77 0.87
N CYS A 5 11.01 -2.94 0.80
CA CYS A 5 11.72 -4.21 0.60
C CYS A 5 12.28 -4.37 -0.81
N PHE A 6 11.97 -3.43 -1.71
CA PHE A 6 12.58 -3.39 -3.02
C PHE A 6 14.02 -2.86 -2.94
N GLU A 7 15.01 -3.75 -3.08
CA GLU A 7 16.36 -3.35 -3.46
C GLU A 7 16.36 -2.92 -4.92
N LEU A 8 16.50 -1.62 -5.20
CA LEU A 8 16.36 -1.11 -6.58
C LEU A 8 17.53 -0.26 -7.02
N ASN A 9 18.24 -0.82 -7.99
CA ASN A 9 19.22 -0.17 -8.85
C ASN A 9 18.55 0.42 -10.11
N THR A 10 17.48 1.23 -9.98
CA THR A 10 16.77 1.81 -11.15
C THR A 10 16.76 3.35 -11.16
N LYS A 11 16.95 3.93 -12.37
CA LYS A 11 17.00 5.39 -12.60
C LYS A 11 15.61 5.92 -13.00
N MET A 12 15.04 6.85 -12.22
CA MET A 12 13.72 7.51 -12.39
C MET A 12 13.55 8.39 -13.67
N LYS A 13 14.33 8.22 -14.74
CA LYS A 13 14.42 9.21 -15.84
C LYS A 13 13.12 9.45 -16.64
N LYS A 14 12.16 8.51 -16.65
CA LYS A 14 10.98 8.53 -17.54
C LYS A 14 9.76 9.34 -17.05
N PHE A 15 9.63 9.60 -15.74
CA PHE A 15 8.42 10.23 -15.18
C PHE A 15 8.32 11.75 -15.31
N LYS A 16 9.28 12.43 -15.94
CA LYS A 16 9.23 13.91 -16.06
C LYS A 16 8.04 14.44 -16.87
N LYS A 17 7.35 13.61 -17.66
CA LYS A 17 6.32 14.04 -18.62
C LYS A 17 5.00 13.25 -18.58
N HIS A 18 4.87 12.21 -17.77
CA HIS A 18 3.65 11.38 -17.69
C HIS A 18 3.17 11.26 -16.24
N CYS A 19 1.85 11.30 -16.06
CA CYS A 19 1.24 11.17 -14.73
C CYS A 19 1.45 9.75 -14.22
N ILE A 20 1.96 9.59 -13.01
CA ILE A 20 2.10 8.25 -12.40
C ILE A 20 0.72 7.61 -12.13
N GLY A 21 -0.30 8.43 -11.87
CA GLY A 21 -1.65 7.96 -11.56
C GLY A 21 -2.46 7.49 -12.76
N CYS A 22 -2.41 8.20 -13.90
CA CYS A 22 -3.30 7.95 -15.05
C CYS A 22 -2.59 7.86 -16.41
N ASP A 23 -1.27 7.84 -16.42
CA ASP A 23 -0.41 7.66 -17.60
C ASP A 23 -0.51 8.74 -18.69
N LYS A 24 -1.43 9.71 -18.55
CA LYS A 24 -1.57 10.86 -19.45
C LYS A 24 -0.30 11.72 -19.45
N LYS A 25 0.08 12.20 -20.64
CA LYS A 25 1.14 13.22 -20.80
C LYS A 25 0.76 14.51 -20.08
N MET A 26 1.74 15.15 -19.45
CA MET A 26 1.56 16.38 -18.69
C MET A 26 2.53 17.45 -19.15
N LYS A 27 2.03 18.67 -19.29
CA LYS A 27 2.87 19.86 -19.50
C LYS A 27 3.42 20.38 -18.16
N ASN A 28 2.56 20.45 -17.14
CA ASN A 28 2.87 20.99 -15.82
C ASN A 28 2.54 19.96 -14.72
N PRO A 29 3.48 19.08 -14.34
CA PRO A 29 3.28 18.13 -13.24
C PRO A 29 3.14 18.85 -11.90
N THR A 30 2.26 18.35 -11.02
CA THR A 30 2.32 18.63 -9.59
C THR A 30 3.47 17.82 -8.97
N LYS A 31 3.98 18.30 -7.83
CA LYS A 31 4.99 17.58 -7.01
C LYS A 31 4.30 17.01 -5.78
N GLU A 32 3.60 15.89 -5.97
CA GLU A 32 2.93 15.23 -4.87
C GLU A 32 3.94 14.52 -3.98
N HIS A 33 3.71 14.46 -2.66
CA HIS A 33 4.63 13.75 -1.78
C HIS A 33 4.34 12.25 -1.87
N PHE A 34 5.37 11.41 -2.03
CA PHE A 34 5.16 9.97 -2.06
C PHE A 34 4.51 9.49 -0.77
N TRP A 35 5.13 9.86 0.36
CA TRP A 35 4.52 9.73 1.67
C TRP A 35 3.67 10.97 1.93
N PRO A 36 2.37 10.82 2.21
CA PRO A 36 1.50 11.97 2.46
C PRO A 36 2.03 12.84 3.60
N LYS A 37 1.94 14.17 3.45
CA LYS A 37 2.42 15.10 4.49
C LYS A 37 1.77 14.86 5.86
N TRP A 38 0.50 14.45 5.87
CA TRP A 38 -0.21 14.14 7.11
C TRP A 38 0.45 12.95 7.83
N LEU A 39 0.87 11.91 7.10
CA LEU A 39 1.50 10.73 7.68
C LEU A 39 2.91 11.04 8.17
N ILE A 40 3.68 11.82 7.42
CA ILE A 40 5.02 12.28 7.84
C ILE A 40 4.93 13.04 9.18
N LYS A 41 3.95 13.93 9.31
CA LYS A 41 3.72 14.71 10.55
C LYS A 41 3.23 13.84 11.69
N HIS A 42 2.24 12.97 11.42
CA HIS A 42 1.67 12.02 12.37
C HIS A 42 2.76 11.15 13.02
N THR A 43 3.70 10.69 12.19
CA THR A 43 4.81 9.81 12.58
C THR A 43 6.06 10.54 13.04
N LYS A 44 6.06 11.89 13.10
CA LYS A 44 7.22 12.74 13.49
C LYS A 44 8.47 12.46 12.66
N MET A 45 8.28 12.19 11.37
CA MET A 45 9.33 11.75 10.44
C MET A 45 10.04 12.90 9.70
N GLU A 46 9.72 14.16 9.98
CA GLU A 46 10.23 15.33 9.26
C GLU A 46 11.76 15.47 9.33
N LYS A 47 12.35 15.09 10.46
CA LYS A 47 13.80 15.16 10.72
C LYS A 47 14.53 13.85 10.41
N HIS A 48 13.80 12.81 10.02
CA HIS A 48 14.35 11.49 9.73
C HIS A 48 14.66 11.36 8.23
N LYS A 49 15.52 10.39 7.88
CA LYS A 49 15.77 10.02 6.49
C LYS A 49 15.20 8.65 6.21
N ILE A 50 14.38 8.58 5.18
CA ILE A 50 13.82 7.34 4.65
C ILE A 50 14.75 6.76 3.59
N ALA A 51 14.73 5.43 3.41
CA ALA A 51 15.38 4.83 2.26
C ALA A 51 14.57 5.15 0.99
N TRP A 52 15.27 5.48 -0.07
CA TRP A 52 14.73 5.87 -1.36
C TRP A 52 15.50 5.14 -2.45
N PHE A 53 15.02 5.20 -3.70
CA PHE A 53 15.60 4.47 -4.83
C PHE A 53 17.13 4.56 -4.89
N ASN A 54 17.78 3.45 -5.25
CA ASN A 54 19.24 3.28 -5.27
C ASN A 54 19.92 3.38 -3.90
N GLY A 55 19.22 2.96 -2.83
CA GLY A 55 19.76 2.98 -1.46
C GLY A 55 19.99 4.38 -0.88
N LYS A 56 19.59 5.44 -1.60
CA LYS A 56 19.77 6.82 -1.14
C LYS A 56 18.88 7.09 0.05
N ARG A 57 19.41 7.71 1.10
CA ARG A 57 18.61 8.19 2.23
C ARG A 57 18.26 9.67 2.04
N ILE A 58 16.97 9.98 1.91
CA ILE A 58 16.48 11.35 1.73
C ILE A 58 15.46 11.74 2.81
N PRO A 59 15.29 13.03 3.11
CA PRO A 59 14.16 13.50 3.90
C PRO A 59 12.84 13.16 3.21
N PRO A 60 11.82 12.63 3.91
CA PRO A 60 10.56 12.21 3.31
C PRO A 60 9.82 13.37 2.62
N LEU A 61 9.99 14.61 3.11
CA LEU A 61 9.40 15.80 2.50
C LEU A 61 9.98 16.16 1.12
N THR A 62 11.11 15.57 0.74
CA THR A 62 11.72 15.77 -0.60
C THR A 62 11.39 14.63 -1.57
N ALA A 63 10.83 13.53 -1.07
CA ALA A 63 10.39 12.39 -1.84
C ALA A 63 9.07 12.73 -2.55
N THR A 64 9.18 13.28 -3.77
CA THR A 64 8.01 13.71 -4.55
C THR A 64 7.87 12.94 -5.85
N ILE A 65 6.63 12.80 -6.30
CA ILE A 65 6.22 12.07 -7.49
C ILE A 65 5.38 12.98 -8.41
N PRO A 66 5.52 12.83 -9.74
CA PRO A 66 4.76 13.63 -10.70
C PRO A 66 3.32 13.10 -10.89
N LEU A 67 2.35 13.96 -10.61
CA LEU A 67 0.91 13.73 -10.90
C LEU A 67 0.32 14.88 -11.71
N CYS A 68 -0.79 14.61 -12.40
CA CYS A 68 -1.61 15.68 -12.99
C CYS A 68 -2.52 16.25 -11.91
N ALA A 69 -3.00 17.48 -12.11
CA ALA A 69 -3.88 18.14 -11.14
C ALA A 69 -5.15 17.31 -10.82
N GLU A 70 -5.73 16.66 -11.82
CA GLU A 70 -6.90 15.79 -11.69
C GLU A 70 -6.61 14.60 -10.77
N CYS A 71 -5.57 13.81 -11.05
CA CYS A 71 -5.19 12.68 -10.20
C CYS A 71 -4.84 13.12 -8.79
N ASN A 72 -4.14 14.26 -8.65
CA ASN A 72 -3.76 14.76 -7.33
C ASN A 72 -4.98 15.10 -6.48
N SER A 73 -5.94 15.79 -7.08
CA SER A 73 -7.19 16.17 -6.40
C SER A 73 -8.04 14.95 -6.05
N GLU A 74 -8.23 14.02 -6.99
CA GLU A 74 -9.11 12.87 -6.76
C GLU A 74 -8.53 11.85 -5.77
N LEU A 75 -7.24 11.51 -5.89
CA LEU A 75 -6.61 10.57 -4.96
C LEU A 75 -6.50 11.20 -3.57
N GLY A 76 -6.22 12.50 -3.50
CA GLY A 76 -6.23 13.27 -2.24
C GLY A 76 -7.60 13.19 -1.55
N GLY A 77 -8.66 13.64 -2.21
CA GLY A 77 -9.98 13.72 -1.59
C GLY A 77 -10.63 12.37 -1.31
N LYS A 78 -10.44 11.37 -2.18
CA LYS A 78 -11.11 10.05 -2.03
C LYS A 78 -10.35 9.05 -1.16
N LEU A 79 -9.03 9.19 -1.01
CA LEU A 79 -8.20 8.21 -0.29
C LEU A 79 -7.38 8.82 0.84
N GLU A 80 -6.74 9.97 0.66
CA GLU A 80 -5.84 10.51 1.70
C GLU A 80 -6.58 11.01 2.94
N ASP A 81 -7.60 11.84 2.74
CA ASP A 81 -8.36 12.40 3.88
C ASP A 81 -9.12 11.30 4.66
N PRO A 82 -9.82 10.36 4.00
CA PRO A 82 -10.42 9.22 4.69
C PRO A 82 -9.41 8.35 5.41
N MET A 83 -8.28 8.01 4.76
CA MET A 83 -7.25 7.16 5.38
C MET A 83 -6.59 7.82 6.59
N LYS A 84 -6.35 9.14 6.53
CA LYS A 84 -5.82 9.90 7.67
C LYS A 84 -6.72 9.77 8.90
N ASN A 85 -8.01 9.97 8.73
CA ASN A 85 -8.97 9.88 9.83
C ASN A 85 -9.09 8.43 10.33
N LEU A 86 -9.11 7.47 9.41
CA LEU A 86 -9.15 6.04 9.74
C LEU A 86 -7.93 5.61 10.56
N LEU A 87 -6.71 6.04 10.20
CA LEU A 87 -5.52 5.67 10.96
C LEU A 87 -5.60 6.15 12.41
N ILE A 88 -6.05 7.39 12.63
CA ILE A 88 -6.24 7.97 13.96
C ILE A 88 -7.27 7.16 14.75
N ASP A 89 -8.38 6.78 14.11
CA ASP A 89 -9.44 6.00 14.75
C ASP A 89 -8.97 4.59 15.14
N ILE A 90 -8.18 3.92 14.28
CA ILE A 90 -7.59 2.61 14.55
C ILE A 90 -6.65 2.69 15.76
N GLU A 91 -5.72 3.64 15.75
CA GLU A 91 -4.76 3.84 16.84
C GLU A 91 -5.44 4.24 18.16
N SER A 92 -6.62 4.86 18.09
CA SER A 92 -7.45 5.21 19.25
C SER A 92 -8.41 4.10 19.67
N GLY A 93 -8.36 2.92 19.04
CA GLY A 93 -9.20 1.77 19.40
C GLY A 93 -10.68 1.89 19.00
N LYS A 94 -11.05 2.78 18.07
CA LYS A 94 -12.46 2.95 17.64
C LYS A 94 -12.93 1.88 16.65
N GLY A 95 -12.03 0.99 16.24
CA GLY A 95 -12.32 -0.07 15.28
C GLY A 95 -12.46 0.43 13.84
N ILE A 96 -12.85 -0.49 12.98
CA ILE A 96 -12.90 -0.37 11.52
C ILE A 96 -14.23 -0.94 11.04
N SER A 97 -14.84 -0.25 10.08
CA SER A 97 -16.01 -0.72 9.33
C SER A 97 -15.62 -1.41 8.02
N ASP A 98 -16.57 -2.07 7.37
CA ASP A 98 -16.35 -2.74 6.08
C ASP A 98 -15.91 -1.76 4.97
N ASN A 99 -16.55 -0.57 4.93
CA ASN A 99 -16.22 0.49 3.99
C ASN A 99 -14.85 1.10 4.28
N GLU A 100 -14.48 1.25 5.55
CA GLU A 100 -13.17 1.77 5.94
C GLU A 100 -12.04 0.78 5.67
N ALA A 101 -12.28 -0.51 5.87
CA ALA A 101 -11.32 -1.55 5.48
C ALA A 101 -11.04 -1.49 3.97
N GLU A 102 -12.06 -1.23 3.14
CA GLU A 102 -11.87 -0.97 1.71
C GLU A 102 -11.02 0.28 1.44
N VAL A 103 -11.29 1.39 2.14
CA VAL A 103 -10.49 2.62 2.05
C VAL A 103 -9.02 2.35 2.35
N PHE A 104 -8.73 1.59 3.41
CA PHE A 104 -7.36 1.21 3.78
C PHE A 104 -6.71 0.41 2.64
N ILE A 105 -7.37 -0.64 2.16
CA ILE A 105 -6.86 -1.50 1.08
C ILE A 105 -6.55 -0.68 -0.17
N ARG A 106 -7.48 0.19 -0.60
CA ARG A 106 -7.29 1.07 -1.76
C ARG A 106 -6.14 2.05 -1.56
N TRP A 107 -6.00 2.60 -0.36
CA TRP A 107 -4.87 3.48 -0.03
C TRP A 107 -3.54 2.71 -0.10
N ALA A 108 -3.48 1.49 0.44
CA ALA A 108 -2.29 0.64 0.38
C ALA A 108 -1.93 0.29 -1.08
N TRP A 109 -2.91 -0.06 -1.90
CA TRP A 109 -2.74 -0.30 -3.33
C TRP A 109 -2.29 0.93 -4.11
N LYS A 110 -2.74 2.13 -3.73
CA LYS A 110 -2.25 3.38 -4.32
C LYS A 110 -0.76 3.55 -4.03
N MET A 111 -0.35 3.32 -2.78
CA MET A 111 1.06 3.42 -2.39
C MET A 111 1.92 2.41 -3.14
N GLU A 112 1.45 1.17 -3.27
CA GLU A 112 2.16 0.15 -4.04
C GLU A 112 2.20 0.45 -5.54
N GLY A 113 1.08 0.88 -6.13
CA GLY A 113 1.03 1.27 -7.53
C GLY A 113 2.00 2.43 -7.83
N PHE A 114 2.12 3.40 -6.93
CA PHE A 114 3.13 4.46 -7.03
C PHE A 114 4.55 3.93 -6.91
N SER A 115 4.79 3.03 -5.95
CA SER A 115 6.08 2.34 -5.81
C SER A 115 6.44 1.67 -7.13
N TRP A 116 5.63 0.70 -7.57
CA TRP A 116 5.80 -0.06 -8.80
C TRP A 116 6.12 0.81 -10.01
N ARG A 117 5.34 1.88 -10.21
CA ARG A 117 5.56 2.82 -11.31
C ARG A 117 6.95 3.43 -11.25
N LEU A 118 7.43 3.84 -10.09
CA LEU A 118 8.77 4.41 -9.95
C LEU A 118 9.88 3.39 -10.24
N VAL A 119 9.62 2.10 -10.00
CA VAL A 119 10.56 0.98 -10.15
C VAL A 119 10.66 0.48 -11.58
N LEU A 120 9.52 0.30 -12.25
CA LEU A 120 9.35 -0.32 -13.56
C LEU A 120 8.98 0.75 -14.60
N PRO A 121 9.99 1.44 -15.15
CA PRO A 121 9.79 2.59 -16.02
C PRO A 121 9.45 2.20 -17.47
N ASP A 122 9.34 0.93 -17.82
CA ASP A 122 8.88 0.47 -19.14
C ASP A 122 7.48 0.99 -19.53
N GLY A 123 6.71 1.47 -18.55
CA GLY A 123 5.98 2.72 -18.71
C GLY A 123 4.48 2.65 -18.55
N ASN A 124 3.93 1.50 -18.17
CA ASN A 124 2.53 1.32 -17.79
C ASN A 124 2.44 0.66 -16.40
N TYR A 125 1.35 0.91 -15.68
CA TYR A 125 1.09 0.21 -14.41
C TYR A 125 0.63 -1.22 -14.71
N SER A 126 -0.49 -1.32 -15.42
CA SER A 126 -0.91 -2.45 -16.24
C SER A 126 -1.34 -1.87 -17.59
N SER A 127 -1.73 -2.70 -18.52
CA SER A 127 -2.24 -2.27 -19.82
C SER A 127 -3.75 -2.00 -19.83
N VAL A 128 -4.51 -2.56 -18.89
CA VAL A 128 -5.96 -2.35 -18.78
C VAL A 128 -6.29 -1.24 -17.78
N TYR A 129 -5.54 -1.17 -16.68
CA TYR A 129 -5.80 -0.24 -15.58
C TYR A 129 -4.59 0.65 -15.31
N THR A 130 -4.84 1.94 -15.14
CA THR A 130 -3.90 2.86 -14.50
C THR A 130 -3.97 2.69 -12.97
N VAL A 131 -3.01 3.25 -12.23
CA VAL A 131 -3.05 3.26 -10.75
C VAL A 131 -4.35 3.91 -10.26
N LYS A 132 -4.77 5.01 -10.90
CA LYS A 132 -6.03 5.71 -10.59
C LYS A 132 -7.23 4.77 -10.80
N ASP A 133 -7.27 4.07 -11.93
CA ASP A 133 -8.39 3.17 -12.23
C ASP A 133 -8.49 2.05 -11.20
N ARG A 134 -7.36 1.42 -10.88
CA ARG A 134 -7.28 0.36 -9.86
C ARG A 134 -7.92 0.77 -8.54
N VAL A 135 -7.56 1.95 -8.05
CA VAL A 135 -7.91 2.35 -6.69
C VAL A 135 -9.24 3.10 -6.60
N LEU A 136 -9.76 3.63 -7.71
CA LEU A 136 -11.01 4.41 -7.71
C LEU A 136 -12.19 3.74 -8.42
N LYS A 137 -11.98 2.75 -9.29
CA LYS A 137 -13.09 1.97 -9.89
C LYS A 137 -13.64 0.97 -8.88
N LYS A 138 -14.84 0.46 -9.18
CA LYS A 138 -15.46 -0.63 -8.42
C LYS A 138 -14.57 -1.87 -8.45
N ILE A 139 -14.53 -2.58 -7.32
CA ILE A 139 -13.75 -3.81 -7.13
C ILE A 139 -14.65 -4.99 -6.77
N ASP A 140 -15.96 -4.88 -7.05
CA ASP A 140 -16.99 -5.83 -6.65
C ASP A 140 -16.64 -7.28 -7.04
N GLN A 141 -15.92 -7.45 -8.16
CA GLN A 141 -15.46 -8.73 -8.69
C GLN A 141 -14.49 -9.49 -7.76
N ILE A 142 -13.74 -8.79 -6.92
CA ILE A 142 -12.76 -9.38 -6.00
C ILE A 142 -12.99 -8.99 -4.55
N ARG A 143 -13.93 -8.09 -4.29
CA ARG A 143 -14.12 -7.48 -2.98
C ARG A 143 -14.22 -8.54 -1.89
N GLY A 144 -15.04 -9.57 -2.09
CA GLY A 144 -15.25 -10.65 -1.12
C GLY A 144 -14.02 -11.53 -0.85
N GLU A 145 -13.03 -11.54 -1.74
CA GLU A 145 -11.77 -12.26 -1.55
C GLU A 145 -10.74 -11.45 -0.77
N LEU A 146 -10.93 -10.12 -0.64
CA LEU A 146 -9.95 -9.25 -0.03
C LEU A 146 -10.00 -9.27 1.50
N VAL A 147 -8.82 -9.37 2.08
CA VAL A 147 -8.60 -9.41 3.51
C VAL A 147 -7.64 -8.30 3.91
N LEU A 148 -8.00 -7.60 4.98
CA LEU A 148 -7.14 -6.64 5.67
C LEU A 148 -6.73 -7.24 7.02
N ALA A 149 -5.49 -7.70 7.11
CA ALA A 149 -4.88 -8.12 8.36
C ALA A 149 -4.21 -6.92 9.03
N ILE A 150 -4.54 -6.66 10.30
CA ILE A 150 -4.03 -5.53 11.08
C ILE A 150 -3.63 -6.00 12.49
N ALA A 151 -2.55 -5.40 12.99
CA ALA A 151 -2.14 -5.47 14.39
C ALA A 151 -1.66 -4.10 14.87
N LEU A 152 -1.95 -3.76 16.13
CA LEU A 152 -1.42 -2.57 16.78
C LEU A 152 -0.02 -2.85 17.36
N VAL A 153 0.80 -1.80 17.38
CA VAL A 153 2.15 -1.78 17.99
C VAL A 153 2.09 -0.96 19.27
N GLU A 154 2.55 -1.54 20.37
CA GLU A 154 2.47 -0.93 21.72
C GLU A 154 3.48 0.22 21.91
N ASP A 155 4.70 0.06 21.39
CA ASP A 155 5.79 1.03 21.59
C ASP A 155 5.81 2.16 20.55
N ALA A 156 6.09 3.37 21.04
CA ALA A 156 6.37 4.57 20.29
C ALA A 156 7.89 4.80 20.19
N TYR A 157 8.55 4.04 19.31
CA TYR A 157 9.86 4.32 18.70
C TYR A 157 11.14 3.84 19.45
N GLU A 158 11.63 2.65 19.07
CA GLU A 158 12.93 2.08 19.51
C GLU A 158 14.18 2.70 18.84
N GLY A 159 14.08 3.87 18.22
CA GLY A 159 15.21 4.59 17.63
C GLY A 159 15.34 4.51 16.10
N ARG A 160 16.46 5.01 15.57
CA ARG A 160 16.62 5.44 14.16
C ARG A 160 16.59 4.33 13.10
N GLU A 161 16.62 3.06 13.49
CA GLU A 161 16.68 1.93 12.56
C GLU A 161 15.29 1.45 12.11
N TYR A 162 14.29 1.58 12.99
CA TYR A 162 12.94 1.07 12.78
C TYR A 162 11.97 2.23 12.78
N LEU A 163 11.58 2.63 11.58
CA LEU A 163 10.78 3.84 11.37
C LEU A 163 9.29 3.47 11.38
N PRO A 164 8.40 4.29 11.98
CA PRO A 164 6.95 4.09 11.98
C PRO A 164 6.31 4.38 10.61
N MET A 165 7.05 4.19 9.52
CA MET A 165 6.62 4.47 8.15
C MET A 165 7.45 3.65 7.17
N GLY A 166 6.86 2.58 6.65
CA GLY A 166 7.49 1.73 5.64
C GLY A 166 6.51 0.77 4.98
N LEU A 167 6.73 0.47 3.70
CA LEU A 167 6.00 -0.54 2.94
C LEU A 167 6.93 -1.68 2.56
N CYS A 168 6.37 -2.86 2.35
CA CYS A 168 7.13 -4.04 1.95
C CYS A 168 6.28 -4.99 1.13
N ASN A 169 6.64 -5.12 -0.14
CA ASN A 169 5.95 -5.96 -1.09
C ASN A 169 7.02 -6.73 -1.87
N PHE A 170 6.74 -7.99 -2.16
CA PHE A 170 7.65 -8.90 -2.87
C PHE A 170 6.97 -9.54 -4.08
N ASN A 171 5.85 -8.98 -4.52
CA ASN A 171 5.15 -9.51 -5.66
C ASN A 171 5.98 -9.33 -6.94
N GLU A 172 6.00 -10.35 -7.78
CA GLU A 172 6.64 -10.30 -9.09
C GLU A 172 5.63 -10.08 -10.23
N VAL A 173 4.42 -10.64 -10.11
CA VAL A 173 3.43 -10.64 -11.20
C VAL A 173 2.08 -10.03 -10.83
N ASN A 174 1.77 -9.90 -9.54
CA ASN A 174 0.54 -9.26 -9.06
C ASN A 174 0.86 -8.04 -8.19
N ALA A 175 -0.12 -7.19 -7.89
CA ALA A 175 0.10 -6.08 -6.95
C ALA A 175 -0.88 -6.11 -5.77
N ILE A 176 -1.50 -7.27 -5.51
CA ILE A 176 -2.59 -7.45 -4.54
C ILE A 176 -2.04 -7.40 -3.12
N ILE A 177 -0.96 -8.15 -2.86
CA ILE A 177 -0.37 -8.21 -1.53
C ILE A 177 0.34 -6.90 -1.26
N VAL A 178 -0.11 -6.18 -0.22
CA VAL A 178 0.57 -4.98 0.23
C VAL A 178 0.74 -5.03 1.74
N SER A 179 1.97 -4.88 2.21
CA SER A 179 2.23 -4.87 3.66
C SER A 179 3.03 -3.65 4.09
N GLY A 180 2.96 -3.35 5.37
CA GLY A 180 3.76 -2.27 5.93
C GLY A 180 3.50 -2.00 7.40
N VAL A 181 4.23 -1.02 7.90
CA VAL A 181 4.03 -0.43 9.22
C VAL A 181 3.92 1.08 9.06
N ILE A 182 2.80 1.65 9.49
CA ILE A 182 2.50 3.08 9.45
C ILE A 182 1.95 3.52 10.81
N GLY A 183 2.51 4.57 11.40
CA GLY A 183 2.14 4.95 12.76
C GLY A 183 2.33 3.77 13.73
N HIS A 184 1.31 3.44 14.51
CA HIS A 184 1.28 2.27 15.40
C HIS A 184 0.54 1.07 14.78
N VAL A 185 0.39 1.04 13.45
CA VAL A 185 -0.37 0.03 12.73
C VAL A 185 0.54 -0.78 11.82
N ALA A 186 0.63 -2.08 12.08
CA ALA A 186 1.17 -3.06 11.14
C ALA A 186 0.03 -3.67 10.33
N PHE A 187 0.20 -3.82 9.03
CA PHE A 187 -0.86 -4.32 8.16
C PHE A 187 -0.34 -5.23 7.05
N ILE A 188 -1.21 -6.14 6.59
CA ILE A 188 -1.04 -6.97 5.40
C ILE A 188 -2.38 -7.01 4.67
N VAL A 189 -2.40 -6.55 3.42
CA VAL A 189 -3.49 -6.79 2.48
C VAL A 189 -3.19 -8.11 1.77
N LEU A 190 -4.17 -9.00 1.71
CA LEU A 190 -4.04 -10.31 1.09
C LEU A 190 -5.39 -10.84 0.59
N THR A 191 -5.38 -12.00 -0.06
CA THR A 191 -6.60 -12.71 -0.44
C THR A 191 -6.97 -13.79 0.57
N GLU A 192 -8.25 -14.17 0.61
CA GLU A 192 -8.82 -15.15 1.53
C GLU A 192 -8.05 -16.48 1.56
N ASP A 193 -7.63 -16.97 0.39
CA ASP A 193 -6.89 -18.22 0.23
C ASP A 193 -5.50 -18.19 0.89
N GLN A 194 -4.99 -17.00 1.22
CA GLN A 194 -3.69 -16.82 1.86
C GLN A 194 -3.76 -16.61 3.38
N ILE A 195 -4.96 -16.54 3.98
CA ILE A 195 -5.15 -16.31 5.43
C ILE A 195 -4.36 -17.31 6.29
N GLY A 196 -4.28 -18.58 5.88
CA GLY A 196 -3.58 -19.63 6.62
C GLY A 196 -2.07 -19.39 6.80
N LYS A 197 -1.51 -18.42 6.08
CA LYS A 197 -0.09 -18.02 6.14
C LYS A 197 0.13 -16.77 7.00
N LEU A 198 -0.95 -16.17 7.53
CA LEU A 198 -0.85 -15.01 8.42
C LEU A 198 -0.25 -15.41 9.78
N PRO A 199 0.67 -14.60 10.32
CA PRO A 199 1.16 -14.77 11.68
C PRO A 199 0.05 -14.57 12.72
N ILE A 200 0.13 -15.30 13.84
CA ILE A 200 -0.85 -15.24 14.94
C ILE A 200 -1.00 -13.85 15.58
N ASN A 201 -0.01 -12.97 15.40
CA ASN A 201 -0.04 -11.60 15.88
C ASN A 201 -1.13 -10.74 15.20
N TYR A 202 -1.62 -11.16 14.03
CA TYR A 202 -2.57 -10.41 13.24
C TYR A 202 -4.00 -10.81 13.55
N SER A 203 -4.85 -9.80 13.77
CA SER A 203 -6.29 -9.93 13.56
C SER A 203 -6.58 -9.60 12.10
N TYR A 204 -7.66 -10.13 11.53
CA TYR A 204 -8.01 -9.79 10.15
C TYR A 204 -9.49 -9.57 9.96
N TYR A 205 -9.81 -8.75 8.95
CA TYR A 205 -11.17 -8.50 8.49
C TYR A 205 -11.29 -8.90 7.02
N ARG A 206 -12.32 -9.67 6.69
CA ARG A 206 -12.68 -10.01 5.32
C ARG A 206 -13.76 -9.05 4.86
N LEU A 207 -13.54 -8.41 3.72
CA LEU A 207 -14.52 -7.51 3.15
C LEU A 207 -15.79 -8.28 2.74
N ASN A 208 -16.94 -7.63 2.87
CA ASN A 208 -18.17 -8.17 2.32
C ASN A 208 -18.10 -8.21 0.78
N PRO A 209 -18.67 -9.22 0.11
CA PRO A 209 -18.65 -9.32 -1.35
C PRO A 209 -19.24 -8.11 -2.07
N LEU A 210 -20.26 -7.49 -1.47
CA LEU A 210 -20.89 -6.29 -1.98
C LEU A 210 -20.82 -5.19 -0.94
N ARG A 211 -20.69 -3.96 -1.44
CA ARG A 211 -20.75 -2.77 -0.61
C ARG A 211 -22.20 -2.49 -0.21
N ASP A 212 -22.44 -2.28 1.07
CA ASP A 212 -23.75 -1.88 1.60
C ASP A 212 -23.66 -0.63 2.48
N ASN A 213 -24.81 0.01 2.71
CA ASN A 213 -24.91 1.21 3.56
C ASN A 213 -24.81 0.88 5.06
N LEU A 214 -24.92 -0.40 5.44
CA LEU A 214 -24.74 -0.87 6.81
C LEU A 214 -23.25 -1.07 7.14
N GLY A 215 -22.39 -1.15 6.12
CA GLY A 215 -20.94 -1.32 6.20
C GLY A 215 -20.17 -0.14 6.78
N ASP A 216 -20.86 0.89 7.28
CA ASP A 216 -20.27 1.98 8.07
C ASP A 216 -20.24 1.67 9.58
N ALA A 217 -20.94 0.62 10.03
CA ALA A 217 -20.85 0.17 11.42
C ALA A 217 -19.43 -0.35 11.73
N LYS A 218 -18.84 0.13 12.82
CA LYS A 218 -17.54 -0.31 13.33
C LYS A 218 -17.69 -1.69 13.98
N LEU A 219 -17.16 -2.72 13.34
CA LEU A 219 -17.34 -4.12 13.77
C LEU A 219 -16.02 -4.84 14.05
N PHE A 220 -14.91 -4.33 13.52
CA PHE A 220 -13.60 -4.94 13.67
C PHE A 220 -12.68 -4.08 14.52
N TYR A 221 -12.12 -4.65 15.58
CA TYR A 221 -11.24 -3.97 16.51
C TYR A 221 -9.88 -4.67 16.52
N PRO A 222 -8.86 -4.12 15.85
CA PRO A 222 -7.55 -4.76 15.79
C PRO A 222 -6.92 -4.90 17.17
N ALA A 223 -6.36 -6.08 17.47
CA ALA A 223 -5.66 -6.33 18.71
C ALA A 223 -4.24 -5.74 18.69
N VAL A 224 -3.66 -5.53 19.88
CA VAL A 224 -2.23 -5.30 20.04
C VAL A 224 -1.51 -6.62 19.77
N GLY A 225 -0.79 -6.67 18.64
CA GLY A 225 -0.08 -7.88 18.20
C GLY A 225 1.43 -7.77 18.38
N PHE A 226 1.98 -6.56 18.52
CA PHE A 226 3.41 -6.33 18.60
C PHE A 226 3.77 -5.43 19.77
N LYS A 227 4.81 -5.81 20.51
CA LYS A 227 5.37 -4.92 21.54
C LYS A 227 6.19 -3.81 20.90
N THR A 228 6.94 -4.13 19.84
CA THR A 228 7.94 -3.22 19.30
C THR A 228 7.91 -3.08 17.78
N PHE A 229 8.39 -1.93 17.29
CA PHE A 229 8.52 -1.68 15.85
C PHE A 229 9.44 -2.67 15.14
N ARG A 230 10.50 -3.13 15.82
CA ARG A 230 11.39 -4.16 15.27
C ARG A 230 10.64 -5.46 15.00
N GLN A 231 9.84 -5.91 15.97
CA GLN A 231 9.02 -7.12 15.83
C GLN A 231 8.01 -6.95 14.70
N ALA A 232 7.25 -5.85 14.74
CA ALA A 232 6.25 -5.54 13.72
C ALA A 232 6.88 -5.54 12.32
N GLN A 233 7.94 -4.79 12.09
CA GLN A 233 8.56 -4.67 10.76
C GLN A 233 9.17 -5.98 10.27
N ASN A 234 9.93 -6.69 11.11
CA ASN A 234 10.59 -7.93 10.70
C ASN A 234 9.56 -9.02 10.36
N LEU A 235 8.59 -9.25 11.24
CA LEU A 235 7.62 -10.33 11.03
C LEU A 235 6.63 -9.98 9.91
N THR A 236 6.26 -8.70 9.74
CA THR A 236 5.45 -8.24 8.59
C THR A 236 6.20 -8.46 7.28
N ARG A 237 7.50 -8.17 7.23
CA ARG A 237 8.35 -8.48 6.06
C ARG A 237 8.29 -9.95 5.70
N ASP A 238 8.59 -10.79 6.69
CA ASP A 238 8.81 -12.21 6.48
C ASP A 238 7.48 -12.87 6.06
N ALA A 239 6.36 -12.44 6.66
CA ALA A 239 5.02 -12.84 6.25
C ALA A 239 4.67 -12.38 4.83
N ALA A 240 4.94 -11.11 4.50
CA ALA A 240 4.68 -10.58 3.16
C ALA A 240 5.49 -11.31 2.09
N GLN A 241 6.75 -11.65 2.36
CA GLN A 241 7.59 -12.43 1.46
C GLN A 241 6.99 -13.81 1.21
N LEU A 242 6.61 -14.51 2.28
CA LEU A 242 5.99 -15.83 2.19
C LEU A 242 4.67 -15.80 1.39
N ILE A 243 3.78 -14.86 1.73
CA ILE A 243 2.46 -14.73 1.11
C ILE A 243 2.59 -14.33 -0.36
N SER A 244 3.43 -13.35 -0.68
CA SER A 244 3.65 -12.90 -2.07
C SER A 244 4.18 -14.05 -2.93
N TYR A 245 5.22 -14.74 -2.47
CA TYR A 245 5.79 -15.90 -3.17
C TYR A 245 4.79 -17.03 -3.38
N SER A 246 3.98 -17.33 -2.36
CA SER A 246 2.96 -18.37 -2.45
C SER A 246 1.88 -18.02 -3.48
N LEU A 247 1.39 -16.77 -3.46
CA LEU A 247 0.39 -16.30 -4.40
C LEU A 247 0.91 -16.31 -5.84
N ASP A 248 2.14 -15.80 -6.05
CA ASP A 248 2.80 -15.80 -7.36
C ASP A 248 3.04 -17.22 -7.87
N LYS A 249 3.32 -18.19 -7.00
CA LYS A 249 3.48 -19.60 -7.39
C LYS A 249 2.14 -20.28 -7.69
N GLU A 250 1.13 -20.08 -6.85
CA GLU A 250 -0.17 -20.74 -6.96
C GLU A 250 -1.00 -20.20 -8.14
N LYS A 251 -0.93 -18.89 -8.40
CA LYS A 251 -1.69 -18.21 -9.46
C LYS A 251 -0.82 -17.70 -10.62
N GLY A 252 0.48 -17.99 -10.62
CA GLY A 252 1.46 -17.46 -11.57
C GLY A 252 1.17 -17.75 -13.04
N ASP A 253 0.66 -18.94 -13.38
CA ASP A 253 0.34 -19.28 -14.77
C ASP A 253 -0.91 -18.54 -15.26
N ILE A 254 -1.92 -18.41 -14.38
CA ILE A 254 -3.12 -17.60 -14.63
C ILE A 254 -2.72 -16.14 -14.83
N PHE A 255 -1.85 -15.64 -13.95
CA PHE A 255 -1.29 -14.29 -14.05
C PHE A 255 -0.56 -14.07 -15.37
N LYS A 256 0.40 -14.91 -15.73
CA LYS A 256 1.12 -14.80 -17.00
C LYS A 256 0.21 -14.91 -18.22
N GLN A 257 -0.87 -15.67 -18.14
CA GLN A 257 -1.86 -15.73 -19.22
C GLN A 257 -2.58 -14.38 -19.36
N ILE A 258 -3.09 -13.82 -18.26
CA ILE A 258 -3.75 -12.51 -18.26
C ILE A 258 -2.76 -11.42 -18.71
N GLU A 259 -1.50 -11.47 -18.26
CA GLU A 259 -0.44 -10.54 -18.69
C GLU A 259 -0.28 -10.50 -20.22
N ARG A 260 -0.26 -11.69 -20.85
CA ARG A 260 -0.15 -11.84 -22.31
C ARG A 260 -1.38 -11.31 -23.04
N GLU A 261 -2.57 -11.50 -22.47
CA GLU A 261 -3.83 -11.00 -23.04
C GLU A 261 -3.92 -9.47 -22.92
N GLU A 262 -3.46 -8.92 -21.81
CA GLU A 262 -3.58 -7.52 -21.49
C GLU A 262 -2.42 -6.69 -22.11
N ASN A 263 -1.20 -7.20 -22.29
CA ASN A 263 0.05 -6.47 -22.66
C ASN A 263 0.62 -5.53 -21.55
N GLY A 264 0.44 -5.86 -20.28
CA GLY A 264 0.95 -5.11 -19.12
C GLY A 264 2.03 -5.87 -18.34
N ASN A 265 2.61 -5.28 -17.30
CA ASN A 265 3.59 -5.96 -16.41
C ASN A 265 3.01 -6.31 -15.03
N VAL A 266 1.75 -5.99 -14.79
CA VAL A 266 1.02 -6.23 -13.53
C VAL A 266 -0.37 -6.64 -13.89
N ILE A 267 -0.85 -7.72 -13.28
CA ILE A 267 -2.27 -8.04 -13.31
C ILE A 267 -2.97 -7.41 -12.11
N VAL A 268 -4.04 -6.71 -12.44
CA VAL A 268 -4.88 -5.99 -11.49
C VAL A 268 -6.28 -6.57 -11.63
N TYR A 269 -6.78 -7.20 -10.58
CA TYR A 269 -8.19 -7.56 -10.49
C TYR A 269 -9.04 -6.37 -10.03
#